data_AF-A0A8T5QP18-F1
#
_entry.id   AF-A0A8T5QP18-F1
#
_cell.length_a   1.000
_cell.length_b   1.000
_cell.length_c   1.000
_cell.angle_alpha   90.00
_cell.angle_beta   90.00
_cell.angle_gamma   90.00
#
_symmetry.space_group_name_H-M   'P 1'
#
loop_
_entity.id
_entity.type
_entity.pdbx_description
1 polymer ?
#
loop_
_entity_poly.entity_id
_entity_poly.type
_entity_poly.pdbx_seq_one_letter_code
_entity_poly.pdbx_strand_id
1 'polypeptide(L)'
;MAKKPLIKTIFAKERIITAATEEARELYNSNRFGSLINDKVQLSLLEALYLLEKDKIEVFDGRNKKLDFESFVSRARRLDKKFWNRFVVFKDLRDRGYIVKTALKFGADFRVYER
;
A
#
# COMPACT_ATOMS: atom_id res chain seq x y z
N MET A 1 -21.25 12.89 4.97
CA MET A 1 -19.85 12.68 5.42
C MET A 1 -18.94 13.12 4.28
N ALA A 2 -18.03 14.08 4.50
CA ALA A 2 -17.16 14.59 3.44
C ALA A 2 -16.20 13.48 2.96
N LYS A 3 -16.09 13.30 1.63
CA LYS A 3 -15.17 12.33 1.02
C LYS A 3 -13.74 12.83 1.32
N LYS A 4 -12.97 12.09 2.13
CA LYS A 4 -11.56 12.45 2.39
C LYS A 4 -10.81 12.54 1.04
N PRO A 5 -9.91 13.52 0.87
CA PRO A 5 -9.18 13.70 -0.38
C PRO A 5 -8.28 12.48 -0.65
N LEU A 6 -8.15 12.12 -1.93
CA LEU A 6 -7.25 11.06 -2.38
C LEU A 6 -5.80 11.47 -2.15
N ILE A 7 -5.04 10.58 -1.51
CA ILE A 7 -3.62 10.85 -1.23
C ILE A 7 -2.81 10.52 -2.49
N LYS A 8 -2.09 11.50 -3.02
CA LYS A 8 -1.18 11.28 -4.16
C LYS A 8 0.07 10.53 -3.72
N THR A 9 0.47 9.53 -4.50
CA THR A 9 1.62 8.68 -4.23
C THR A 9 2.45 8.43 -5.49
N ILE A 10 3.72 8.09 -5.31
CA ILE A 10 4.67 7.81 -6.39
C ILE A 10 5.15 6.37 -6.29
N PHE A 11 5.13 5.65 -7.41
CA PHE A 11 5.69 4.31 -7.57
C PHE A 11 7.21 4.41 -7.74
N ALA A 12 7.96 4.14 -6.67
CA ALA A 12 9.41 4.22 -6.62
C ALA A 12 10.03 2.82 -6.43
N LYS A 13 10.42 2.18 -7.54
CA LYS A 13 11.00 0.82 -7.59
C LYS A 13 10.09 -0.24 -6.96
N GLU A 14 10.30 -0.60 -5.69
CA GLU A 14 9.54 -1.65 -4.99
C GLU A 14 8.63 -1.09 -3.90
N ARG A 15 8.50 0.24 -3.83
CA ARG A 15 7.79 0.95 -2.76
C ARG A 15 6.91 2.05 -3.34
N ILE A 16 5.84 2.34 -2.62
CA ILE A 16 4.96 3.47 -2.92
C ILE A 16 5.17 4.54 -1.86
N ILE A 17 5.43 5.77 -2.29
CA ILE A 17 5.77 6.88 -1.40
C ILE A 17 4.64 7.91 -1.46
N THR A 18 4.07 8.28 -0.33
CA THR A 18 3.03 9.32 -0.26
C THR A 18 3.62 10.73 -0.40
N ALA A 19 2.77 11.69 -0.73
CA ALA A 19 3.02 13.09 -0.40
C ALA A 19 3.19 13.28 1.13
N ALA A 20 3.88 14.34 1.53
CA ALA A 20 4.04 14.72 2.93
C ALA A 20 2.82 15.56 3.36
N THR A 21 1.70 14.89 3.65
CA THR A 21 0.47 15.52 4.14
C THR A 21 -0.05 14.83 5.40
N GLU A 22 -0.92 15.49 6.15
CA GLU A 22 -1.46 14.93 7.39
C GLU A 22 -2.34 13.70 7.12
N GLU A 23 -3.14 13.74 6.05
CA GLU A 23 -3.97 12.60 5.63
C GLU A 23 -3.12 11.38 5.26
N ALA A 24 -1.93 11.61 4.68
CA ALA A 24 -0.98 10.53 4.42
C ALA A 24 -0.45 9.92 5.72
N ARG A 25 -0.14 10.76 6.73
CA ARG A 25 0.33 10.29 8.05
C ARG A 25 -0.72 9.45 8.78
N GLU A 26 -2.01 9.75 8.61
CA GLU A 26 -3.09 8.93 9.18
C GLU A 26 -3.09 7.48 8.68
N LEU A 27 -2.60 7.22 7.46
CA LEU A 27 -2.43 5.85 6.96
C LEU A 27 -1.54 5.03 7.90
N TYR A 28 -0.49 5.66 8.44
CA TYR A 28 0.41 5.04 9.40
C TYR A 28 -0.16 5.06 10.82
N ASN A 29 -0.59 6.23 11.32
CA ASN A 29 -0.99 6.43 12.71
C ASN A 29 -2.23 5.60 13.10
N SER A 30 -3.29 5.67 12.29
CA SER A 30 -4.59 5.08 12.63
C SER A 30 -4.79 3.73 11.95
N ASN A 31 -4.40 3.62 10.67
CA ASN A 31 -4.67 2.43 9.86
C ASN A 31 -3.51 1.42 9.82
N ARG A 32 -2.38 1.77 10.45
CA ARG A 32 -1.18 0.93 10.56
C ARG A 32 -0.70 0.43 9.19
N PHE A 33 -0.73 1.28 8.17
CA PHE A 33 -0.15 1.03 6.84
C PHE A 33 1.23 1.65 6.71
N GLY A 34 2.13 0.94 6.04
CA GLY A 34 3.48 1.41 5.71
C GLY A 34 4.37 1.65 6.93
N SER A 35 5.40 2.47 6.68
CA SER A 35 6.34 3.00 7.67
C SER A 35 6.54 4.49 7.42
N LEU A 36 6.64 5.30 8.47
CA LEU A 36 6.90 6.73 8.36
C LEU A 36 8.41 6.99 8.16
N ILE A 37 8.78 7.70 7.11
CA ILE A 37 10.16 8.09 6.78
C ILE A 37 10.14 9.53 6.25
N ASN A 38 10.84 10.46 6.92
CA ASN A 38 10.94 11.87 6.52
C ASN A 38 9.59 12.49 6.15
N ASP A 39 8.61 12.39 7.08
CA ASP A 39 7.24 12.88 6.93
C ASP A 39 6.38 12.25 5.82
N LYS A 40 6.89 11.20 5.16
CA LYS A 40 6.16 10.45 4.14
C LYS A 40 5.90 9.04 4.61
N VAL A 41 4.75 8.49 4.22
CA VAL A 41 4.47 7.08 4.45
C VAL A 41 4.98 6.28 3.26
N GLN A 42 5.83 5.31 3.56
CA GLN A 42 6.32 4.34 2.60
C GLN A 42 5.49 3.07 2.71
N LEU A 43 4.70 2.79 1.68
CA LEU A 43 3.84 1.62 1.58
C LEU A 43 4.56 0.51 0.82
N SER A 44 4.30 -0.73 1.20
CA SER A 44 4.58 -1.90 0.35
C SER A 44 3.63 -1.94 -0.84
N LEU A 45 3.97 -2.72 -1.88
CA LEU A 45 3.11 -2.89 -3.06
C LEU A 45 1.74 -3.48 -2.69
N LEU A 46 1.68 -4.36 -1.69
CA LEU A 46 0.44 -4.98 -1.21
C LEU A 46 -0.47 -3.96 -0.53
N GLU A 47 0.10 -3.16 0.38
CA GLU A 47 -0.64 -2.10 1.08
C GLU A 47 -1.15 -1.04 0.10
N ALA A 48 -0.33 -0.65 -0.86
CA ALA A 48 -0.71 0.35 -1.84
C ALA A 48 -1.81 -0.14 -2.79
N LEU A 49 -1.74 -1.38 -3.28
CA LEU A 49 -2.82 -1.93 -4.10
C LEU A 49 -4.15 -2.01 -3.33
N TYR A 50 -4.09 -2.40 -2.05
CA TYR A 50 -5.27 -2.42 -1.19
C TYR A 50 -5.88 -1.02 -1.02
N LEU A 51 -5.04 -0.01 -0.78
CA LEU A 51 -5.51 1.38 -0.64
C LEU A 51 -6.00 1.97 -1.97
N LEU A 52 -5.40 1.57 -3.09
CA LEU A 52 -5.83 1.96 -4.44
C LEU A 52 -7.22 1.37 -4.73
N GLU A 53 -7.45 0.10 -4.41
CA GLU A 53 -8.75 -0.56 -4.56
C GLU A 53 -9.85 0.07 -3.69
N LYS A 54 -9.49 0.65 -2.54
CA LYS A 54 -10.43 1.35 -1.64
C LYS A 54 -10.57 2.84 -1.96
N ASP A 55 -10.07 3.32 -3.10
CA ASP A 55 -10.08 4.74 -3.51
C ASP A 55 -9.50 5.68 -2.43
N LYS A 56 -8.47 5.24 -1.70
CA LYS A 56 -7.80 6.06 -0.67
C LYS A 56 -6.54 6.76 -1.20
N ILE A 57 -5.93 6.21 -2.25
CA ILE A 57 -4.72 6.76 -2.84
C ILE A 57 -4.83 6.82 -4.36
N GLU A 58 -4.06 7.71 -4.97
CA GLU A 58 -3.73 7.67 -6.38
C GLU A 58 -2.23 7.37 -6.54
N VAL A 59 -1.89 6.51 -7.48
CA VAL A 59 -0.50 6.12 -7.74
C VAL A 59 -0.04 6.69 -9.08
N PHE A 60 1.08 7.40 -9.06
CA PHE A 60 1.73 7.95 -10.25
C PHE A 60 3.10 7.29 -10.44
N ASP A 61 3.55 7.18 -11.69
CA ASP A 61 4.92 6.76 -11.96
C ASP A 61 5.92 7.93 -12.00
N GLY A 62 7.20 7.63 -12.19
CA GLY A 62 8.26 8.64 -12.24
C GLY A 62 8.15 9.65 -13.41
N ARG A 63 7.23 9.43 -14.35
CA ARG A 63 6.91 10.37 -15.44
C ARG A 63 5.58 11.08 -15.22
N ASN A 64 5.06 11.05 -13.98
CA ASN A 64 3.78 11.63 -13.59
C ASN A 64 2.56 11.03 -14.31
N LYS A 65 2.67 9.80 -14.84
CA LYS A 65 1.52 9.08 -15.41
C LYS A 65 0.78 8.35 -14.29
N LYS A 66 -0.53 8.60 -14.17
CA LYS A 66 -1.41 7.87 -13.24
C LYS A 66 -1.48 6.38 -13.64
N LEU A 67 -1.35 5.51 -12.65
CA LEU A 67 -1.52 4.07 -12.79
C LEU A 67 -2.92 3.68 -12.33
N ASP A 68 -3.64 2.99 -13.21
CA ASP A 68 -4.85 2.28 -12.84
C ASP A 68 -4.51 0.95 -12.15
N PHE A 69 -5.54 0.26 -11.66
CA PHE A 69 -5.42 -1.01 -10.96
C PHE A 69 -4.64 -2.05 -11.78
N GLU A 70 -5.03 -2.25 -13.04
CA GLU A 70 -4.41 -3.24 -13.94
C GLU A 70 -2.94 -2.92 -14.22
N SER A 71 -2.62 -1.65 -14.49
CA SER A 71 -1.23 -1.21 -14.69
C SER A 71 -0.40 -1.40 -13.43
N PHE A 72 -0.96 -1.12 -12.25
CA PHE A 72 -0.29 -1.36 -10.98
C PHE A 72 -0.01 -2.85 -10.78
N VAL A 73 -1.02 -3.71 -10.93
CA VAL A 73 -0.91 -5.16 -10.77
C VAL A 73 0.12 -5.73 -11.73
N SER A 74 0.08 -5.32 -13.01
CA SER A 74 1.05 -5.74 -14.02
C SER A 74 2.48 -5.40 -13.62
N ARG A 75 2.73 -4.18 -13.11
CA ARG A 75 4.05 -3.79 -12.62
C ARG A 75 4.46 -4.55 -11.37
N ALA A 76 3.56 -4.72 -10.40
CA ALA A 76 3.84 -5.43 -9.17
C ALA A 76 4.16 -6.92 -9.42
N ARG A 77 3.47 -7.59 -10.35
CA ARG A 77 3.74 -8.98 -10.75
C ARG A 77 5.10 -9.17 -11.44
N ARG A 78 5.61 -8.13 -12.10
CA ARG A 78 6.97 -8.16 -12.69
C ARG A 78 8.05 -8.10 -11.62
N LEU A 79 7.78 -7.44 -10.49
CA LEU A 79 8.70 -7.32 -9.35
C LEU A 79 8.62 -8.54 -8.43
N ASP A 80 7.42 -9.07 -8.18
CA ASP A 80 7.18 -10.24 -7.36
C ASP A 80 6.22 -11.21 -8.07
N LYS A 81 6.74 -12.37 -8.49
CA LYS A 81 5.95 -13.39 -9.19
C LYS A 81 4.82 -13.96 -8.33
N LYS A 82 4.94 -13.93 -7.00
CA LYS A 82 3.92 -14.39 -6.04
C LYS A 82 2.99 -13.26 -5.58
N PHE A 83 3.17 -12.04 -6.10
CA PHE A 83 2.47 -10.84 -5.66
C PHE A 83 0.95 -11.03 -5.58
N TRP A 84 0.33 -11.57 -6.63
CA TRP A 84 -1.13 -11.70 -6.68
C TRP A 84 -1.67 -12.64 -5.60
N ASN A 85 -1.03 -13.81 -5.41
CA ASN A 85 -1.42 -14.76 -4.38
C ASN A 85 -1.28 -14.14 -2.98
N ARG A 86 -0.17 -13.42 -2.75
CA ARG A 86 0.08 -12.69 -1.50
C ARG A 86 -0.96 -11.59 -1.29
N PHE A 87 -1.36 -10.89 -2.36
CA PHE A 87 -2.35 -9.82 -2.30
C PHE A 87 -3.73 -10.33 -1.91
N VAL A 88 -4.19 -11.46 -2.48
CA VAL A 88 -5.49 -12.06 -2.13
C VAL A 88 -5.55 -12.36 -0.63
N VAL A 89 -4.50 -12.98 -0.07
CA VAL A 89 -4.42 -13.28 1.37
C VAL A 89 -4.32 -12.01 2.20
N PHE A 90 -3.48 -11.06 1.80
CA PHE A 90 -3.33 -9.78 2.49
C PHE A 90 -4.66 -9.02 2.57
N LYS A 91 -5.40 -8.98 1.46
CA LYS A 91 -6.70 -8.32 1.34
C LYS A 91 -7.74 -8.97 2.26
N ASP A 92 -7.88 -10.29 2.22
CA ASP A 92 -8.82 -11.01 3.08
C ASP A 92 -8.55 -10.73 4.57
N LEU A 93 -7.29 -10.80 5.00
CA LEU A 93 -6.91 -10.49 6.38
C LEU A 93 -7.18 -9.03 6.77
N ARG A 94 -6.90 -8.07 5.86
CA ARG A 94 -7.18 -6.65 6.11
C ARG A 94 -8.68 -6.34 6.15
N ASP A 95 -9.47 -6.97 5.28
CA ASP A 95 -10.91 -6.80 5.24
C ASP A 95 -11.58 -7.41 6.49
N ARG A 96 -10.99 -8.46 7.10
CA ARG A 96 -11.37 -8.98 8.43
C ARG A 96 -10.96 -8.09 9.60
N GLY A 97 -10.20 -7.03 9.36
CA GLY A 97 -9.79 -6.05 10.37
C GLY A 97 -8.44 -6.30 11.02
N TYR A 98 -7.69 -7.34 10.62
CA TYR A 98 -6.35 -7.59 11.17
C TYR A 98 -5.33 -6.53 10.72
N ILE A 99 -4.31 -6.30 11.55
CA ILE A 99 -3.13 -5.52 11.15
C ILE A 99 -2.14 -6.49 10.50
N VAL A 100 -1.95 -6.35 9.19
CA VAL A 100 -1.05 -7.20 8.41
C VAL A 100 0.21 -6.41 8.02
N LYS A 101 1.38 -6.97 8.34
CA LYS A 101 2.72 -6.45 7.98
C LYS A 101 3.53 -7.51 7.24
N THR A 102 4.45 -7.11 6.38
CA THR A 102 5.35 -8.06 5.71
C THR A 102 6.35 -8.66 6.70
N ALA A 103 6.71 -9.93 6.48
CA ALA A 103 7.54 -10.72 7.38
C ALA A 103 8.78 -11.33 6.72
N LEU A 104 9.25 -10.74 5.63
CA LEU A 104 10.33 -11.31 4.80
C LEU A 104 11.59 -11.72 5.60
N LYS A 105 11.89 -11.01 6.70
CA LYS A 105 13.03 -11.31 7.59
C LYS A 105 12.88 -12.62 8.39
N PHE A 106 11.70 -13.19 8.47
CA PHE A 106 11.37 -14.36 9.29
C PHE A 106 11.04 -15.60 8.46
N GLY A 107 11.28 -15.57 7.14
CA GLY A 107 10.94 -16.67 6.23
C GLY A 107 9.42 -16.85 5.99
N ALA A 108 8.60 -15.90 6.47
CA ALA A 108 7.15 -15.89 6.30
C ALA A 108 6.71 -14.72 5.40
N ASP A 109 5.52 -14.84 4.80
CA ASP A 109 4.94 -13.77 4.01
C ASP A 109 4.46 -12.60 4.88
N PHE A 110 3.77 -12.91 5.99
CA PHE A 110 3.06 -11.95 6.82
C PHE A 110 3.28 -12.15 8.32
N ARG A 111 3.22 -11.04 9.05
CA ARG A 111 2.94 -10.96 10.49
C ARG A 111 1.55 -10.38 10.64
N VAL A 112 0.71 -11.03 11.43
CA VAL A 112 -0.69 -10.67 11.64
C VAL A 112 -0.87 -10.36 13.11
N TYR A 113 -1.49 -9.22 13.39
CA TYR A 113 -1.83 -8.78 14.73
C TYR A 113 -3.33 -8.52 14.82
N GLU A 114 -3.89 -8.74 16.00
CA GLU A 114 -5.23 -8.26 16.34
C GLU A 114 -5.28 -6.72 16.33
N ARG A 115 -6.48 -6.18 16.19
CA ARG A 115 -6.72 -4.75 16.05
C ARG A 115 -6.72 -4.01 17.37
#